data_AF-A0A4Z2ENV3-F1
#
_entry.id   AF-A0A4Z2ENV3-F1
#
_cell.length_a   1.000
_cell.length_b   1.000
_cell.length_c   1.000
_cell.angle_alpha   90.00
_cell.angle_beta   90.00
_cell.angle_gamma   90.00
#
_symmetry.space_group_name_H-M   'P 1'
#
loop_
_entity.id
_entity.type
_entity.pdbx_description
1 polymer ?
#
loop_
_entity_poly.entity_id
_entity_poly.type
_entity_poly.pdbx_seq_one_letter_code
_entity_poly.pdbx_strand_id
1 'polypeptide(L)'
;MSSNVKSLFSAHQYKLAVERYEWNKLQSVKSMVPMVHLSWNMARNIKVSDHKLFEMIKYCLLRTLKQCQWVKEALATAGKETVLRPRTRDEPAHYCTICELLTKKQHVVHCQDCARKGSATLDNFVALEQHRMEDLMQVYDQFTLTEGGREGGRG
;
A
#
# COMPACT_ATOMS: atom_id res chain seq x y z
N MET A 1 18.34 21.54 -6.11
CA MET A 1 17.91 21.25 -7.49
C MET A 1 16.65 20.40 -7.42
N SER A 2 15.47 21.03 -7.50
CA SER A 2 14.19 20.31 -7.54
C SER A 2 14.01 19.80 -8.97
N SER A 3 14.43 18.58 -9.25
CA SER A 3 14.18 17.95 -10.54
C SER A 3 12.67 17.78 -10.71
N ASN A 4 12.08 18.58 -11.61
CA ASN A 4 10.72 18.38 -12.12
C ASN A 4 10.72 17.12 -12.98
N VAL A 5 10.72 15.96 -12.33
CA VAL A 5 10.42 14.69 -12.98
C VAL A 5 8.94 14.75 -13.37
N LYS A 6 8.63 15.09 -14.63
CA LYS A 6 7.37 14.64 -15.24
C LYS A 6 7.23 13.18 -14.86
N SER A 7 6.17 12.79 -14.14
CA SER A 7 6.10 11.45 -13.56
C SER A 7 6.38 10.41 -14.65
N LEU A 8 7.46 9.63 -14.49
CA LEU A 8 7.85 8.57 -15.43
C LEU A 8 6.72 7.55 -15.61
N PHE A 9 5.80 7.52 -14.65
CA PHE A 9 4.61 6.70 -14.64
C PHE A 9 3.40 7.53 -15.08
N SER A 10 2.75 7.13 -16.16
CA SER A 10 1.50 7.71 -16.65
C SER A 10 0.28 7.12 -15.94
N ALA A 11 -0.86 7.83 -15.98
CA ALA A 11 -2.13 7.30 -15.49
C ALA A 11 -2.51 5.95 -16.14
N HIS A 12 -2.20 5.78 -17.42
CA HIS A 12 -2.47 4.53 -18.14
C HIS A 12 -1.63 3.36 -17.62
N GLN A 13 -0.32 3.58 -17.41
CA GLN A 13 0.57 2.56 -16.83
C GLN A 13 0.14 2.19 -15.41
N TYR A 14 -0.23 3.18 -14.58
CA TYR A 14 -0.74 2.92 -13.24
C TYR A 14 -2.01 2.07 -13.26
N LYS A 15 -2.97 2.42 -14.13
CA LYS A 15 -4.20 1.65 -14.30
C LYS A 15 -3.91 0.19 -14.66
N LEU A 16 -3.13 -0.06 -15.72
CA LEU A 16 -2.80 -1.43 -16.15
C LEU A 16 -2.06 -2.22 -15.07
N ALA A 17 -1.16 -1.57 -14.32
CA ALA A 17 -0.43 -2.20 -13.24
C ALA A 17 -1.34 -2.60 -12.06
N VAL A 18 -2.29 -1.73 -11.69
CA VAL A 18 -3.31 -2.04 -10.66
C VAL A 18 -4.24 -3.16 -11.14
N GLU A 19 -4.73 -3.11 -12.38
CA GLU A 19 -5.59 -4.15 -12.94
C GLU A 19 -4.89 -5.50 -12.95
N ARG A 20 -3.62 -5.55 -13.36
CA ARG A 20 -2.82 -6.78 -13.31
C ARG A 20 -2.62 -7.26 -11.88
N TYR A 21 -2.35 -6.36 -10.94
CA TYR A 21 -2.17 -6.69 -9.53
C TYR A 21 -3.43 -7.33 -8.92
N GLU A 22 -4.61 -6.77 -9.19
CA GLU A 22 -5.87 -7.35 -8.71
C GLU A 22 -6.22 -8.66 -9.42
N TRP A 23 -5.96 -8.76 -10.73
CA TRP A 23 -6.11 -10.02 -11.47
C TRP A 23 -5.22 -11.13 -10.89
N ASN A 24 -3.97 -10.82 -10.59
CA ASN A 24 -3.03 -11.77 -10.00
C ASN A 24 -3.52 -12.28 -8.64
N LYS A 25 -4.10 -11.44 -7.79
CA LYS A 25 -4.71 -11.89 -6.53
C LYS A 25 -5.84 -12.89 -6.77
N LEU A 26 -6.72 -12.62 -7.74
CA LEU A 26 -7.82 -13.53 -8.08
C LEU A 26 -7.29 -14.88 -8.58
N GLN A 27 -6.18 -14.86 -9.32
CA GLN A 27 -5.53 -16.07 -9.83
C GLN A 27 -4.56 -16.71 -8.83
N SER A 28 -4.43 -16.20 -7.60
CA SER A 28 -3.46 -16.67 -6.60
C SER A 28 -2.00 -16.66 -7.10
N VAL A 29 -1.66 -15.68 -7.95
CA VAL A 29 -0.32 -15.46 -8.50
C VAL A 29 0.36 -14.33 -7.77
N LYS A 30 1.63 -14.52 -7.38
CA LYS A 30 2.44 -13.46 -6.79
C LYS A 30 2.67 -12.31 -7.76
N SER A 31 2.33 -11.10 -7.33
CA SER A 31 2.68 -9.89 -8.08
C SER A 31 4.11 -9.44 -7.79
N MET A 32 4.92 -9.28 -8.84
CA MET A 32 6.30 -8.76 -8.71
C MET A 32 6.32 -7.32 -8.15
N VAL A 33 5.32 -6.52 -8.52
CA VAL A 33 5.19 -5.13 -8.05
C VAL A 33 4.10 -5.08 -6.97
N PRO A 34 4.45 -4.78 -5.70
CA PRO A 34 3.47 -4.59 -4.63
C PRO A 34 2.79 -3.23 -4.80
N MET A 35 1.71 -3.18 -5.60
CA MET A 35 1.10 -1.92 -5.99
C MET A 35 0.69 -1.04 -4.81
N VAL A 36 0.22 -1.61 -3.70
CA VAL A 36 -0.09 -0.84 -2.48
C VAL A 36 1.16 -0.13 -1.94
N HIS A 37 2.26 -0.86 -1.75
CA HIS A 37 3.51 -0.29 -1.26
C HIS A 37 4.07 0.77 -2.22
N LEU A 38 4.00 0.50 -3.53
CA LEU A 38 4.40 1.47 -4.55
C LEU A 38 3.57 2.75 -4.45
N SER A 39 2.25 2.67 -4.36
CA SER A 39 1.36 3.84 -4.27
C SER A 39 1.65 4.69 -3.04
N TRP A 40 1.87 4.08 -1.87
CA TRP A 40 2.28 4.80 -0.65
C TRP A 40 3.66 5.46 -0.81
N ASN A 41 4.61 4.80 -1.47
CA ASN A 41 5.92 5.41 -1.76
C ASN A 41 5.83 6.55 -2.78
N MET A 42 4.98 6.44 -3.80
CA MET A 42 4.73 7.52 -4.75
C MET A 42 4.15 8.74 -4.01
N ALA A 43 3.18 8.52 -3.12
CA ALA A 43 2.56 9.58 -2.33
C ALA A 43 3.55 10.34 -1.43
N ARG A 44 4.55 9.63 -0.88
CA ARG A 44 5.61 10.23 -0.05
C ARG A 44 6.64 11.03 -0.84
N ASN A 45 6.99 10.57 -2.04
CA ASN A 45 8.23 10.99 -2.70
C ASN A 45 8.03 11.70 -4.04
N ILE A 46 6.84 11.65 -4.64
CA ILE A 46 6.61 12.14 -6.00
C ILE A 46 5.52 13.21 -6.00
N LYS A 47 5.83 14.34 -6.63
CA LYS A 47 4.84 15.37 -6.98
C LYS A 47 4.12 14.95 -8.26
N VAL A 48 2.80 14.85 -8.19
CA VAL A 48 1.96 14.45 -9.33
C VAL A 48 1.21 15.68 -9.84
N SER A 49 1.36 15.97 -11.12
CA SER A 49 0.62 17.05 -11.82
C SER A 49 -0.46 16.52 -12.77
N ASP A 50 -0.41 15.24 -13.13
CA ASP A 50 -1.46 14.59 -13.92
C ASP A 50 -2.67 14.29 -13.02
N HIS A 51 -3.80 14.92 -13.31
CA HIS A 51 -5.01 14.83 -12.49
C HIS A 51 -5.52 13.39 -12.36
N LYS A 52 -5.50 12.63 -13.47
CA LYS A 52 -6.04 11.27 -13.51
C LYS A 52 -5.18 10.30 -12.71
N LEU A 53 -3.86 10.43 -12.81
CA LEU A 53 -2.91 9.67 -12.00
C LEU A 53 -3.06 10.03 -10.51
N PHE A 54 -3.19 11.31 -10.19
CA PHE A 54 -3.41 11.78 -8.83
C PHE A 54 -4.66 11.13 -8.22
N GLU A 55 -5.81 11.18 -8.91
CA GLU A 55 -7.05 10.57 -8.44
C GLU A 55 -6.92 9.05 -8.23
N MET A 56 -6.27 8.35 -9.17
CA MET A 56 -6.06 6.91 -9.06
C MET A 56 -5.18 6.52 -7.87
N ILE A 57 -4.10 7.26 -7.62
CA ILE A 57 -3.23 7.04 -6.46
C ILE A 57 -3.99 7.39 -5.19
N LYS A 58 -4.60 8.58 -5.12
CA LYS A 58 -5.35 9.05 -3.95
C LYS A 58 -6.45 8.08 -3.54
N TYR A 59 -7.18 7.54 -4.52
CA TYR A 59 -8.21 6.52 -4.28
C TYR A 59 -7.62 5.20 -3.76
N CYS A 60 -6.48 4.75 -4.28
CA CYS A 60 -5.78 3.57 -3.77
C CYS A 60 -5.32 3.77 -2.31
N LEU A 61 -4.77 4.93 -1.97
CA LEU A 61 -4.39 5.29 -0.61
C LEU A 61 -5.62 5.26 0.31
N LEU A 62 -6.72 5.91 -0.07
CA LEU A 62 -7.95 5.94 0.73
C LEU A 62 -8.48 4.53 1.01
N ARG A 63 -8.56 3.68 -0.02
CA ARG A 63 -9.04 2.30 0.14
C ARG A 63 -8.15 1.50 1.08
N THR A 64 -6.84 1.61 0.93
CA THR A 64 -5.89 0.83 1.74
C THR A 64 -5.77 1.38 3.16
N LEU A 65 -5.91 2.69 3.37
CA LEU A 65 -6.00 3.32 4.69
C LEU A 65 -7.23 2.82 5.46
N LYS A 66 -8.42 2.83 4.82
CA LYS A 66 -9.64 2.27 5.40
C LYS A 66 -9.50 0.78 5.74
N GLN A 67 -8.85 0.01 4.87
CA GLN A 67 -8.58 -1.39 5.13
C GLN A 67 -7.67 -1.57 6.35
N CYS A 68 -6.59 -0.79 6.47
CA CYS A 68 -5.72 -0.82 7.64
C CYS A 68 -6.49 -0.48 8.92
N GLN A 69 -7.36 0.53 8.88
CA GLN A 69 -8.20 0.91 10.01
C GLN A 69 -9.14 -0.23 10.43
N TRP A 70 -9.88 -0.81 9.48
CA TRP A 70 -10.75 -1.95 9.75
C TRP A 70 -10.01 -3.16 10.32
N VAL A 71 -8.82 -3.48 9.81
CA VAL A 71 -8.00 -4.58 10.36
C VAL A 71 -7.60 -4.27 11.80
N LYS A 72 -7.16 -3.04 12.10
CA LYS A 72 -6.78 -2.61 13.45
C LYS A 72 -7.95 -2.68 14.43
N GLU A 73 -9.12 -2.20 14.04
CA GLU A 73 -10.35 -2.29 14.83
C GLU A 73 -10.79 -3.75 15.05
N ALA A 74 -10.71 -4.59 14.01
CA ALA A 74 -11.05 -6.01 14.12
C ALA A 74 -10.07 -6.81 15.00
N LEU A 75 -8.81 -6.39 15.08
CA LEU A 75 -7.83 -6.96 16.02
C LEU A 75 -8.14 -6.50 17.46
N ALA A 76 -8.42 -5.21 17.65
CA ALA A 76 -8.79 -4.66 18.95
C ALA A 76 -10.06 -5.30 19.53
N THR A 77 -11.11 -5.47 18.72
CA THR A 77 -12.34 -6.17 19.10
C THR A 77 -12.10 -7.64 19.46
N ALA A 78 -11.09 -8.26 18.85
CA ALA A 78 -10.67 -9.62 19.18
C ALA A 78 -9.71 -9.70 20.38
N GLY A 79 -9.40 -8.58 21.04
CA GLY A 79 -8.41 -8.53 22.13
C GLY A 79 -6.97 -8.80 21.69
N LYS A 80 -6.68 -8.68 20.38
CA LYS A 80 -5.36 -8.99 19.83
C LYS A 80 -4.50 -7.73 19.75
N GLU A 81 -3.48 -7.66 20.60
CA GLU A 81 -2.53 -6.55 20.59
C GLU A 81 -1.63 -6.57 19.34
N THR A 82 -1.31 -5.38 18.83
CA THR A 82 -0.38 -5.17 17.72
C THR A 82 0.98 -4.73 18.24
N VAL A 83 2.04 -5.35 17.72
CA VAL A 83 3.42 -4.97 18.02
C VAL A 83 3.93 -4.04 16.92
N LEU A 84 4.31 -2.81 17.29
CA LEU A 84 4.93 -1.88 16.36
C LEU A 84 6.32 -2.39 15.96
N ARG A 85 6.50 -2.63 14.67
CA ARG A 85 7.74 -3.14 14.08
C ARG A 85 7.99 -2.39 12.76
N PRO A 86 8.64 -1.22 12.82
CA PRO A 86 8.90 -0.42 11.63
C PRO A 86 9.68 -1.20 10.56
N ARG A 87 9.44 -0.86 9.30
CA ARG A 87 10.17 -1.44 8.16
C ARG A 87 11.60 -0.92 8.14
N THR A 88 12.54 -1.78 7.79
CA THR A 88 13.88 -1.32 7.38
C THR A 88 13.85 -0.85 5.92
N ARG A 89 14.81 0.00 5.53
CA ARG A 89 14.84 0.62 4.20
C ARG A 89 14.79 -0.40 3.06
N ASP A 90 15.51 -1.51 3.22
CA ASP A 90 15.70 -2.52 2.18
C ASP A 90 14.79 -3.75 2.40
N GLU A 91 13.79 -3.64 3.28
CA GLU A 91 12.84 -4.70 3.55
C GLU A 91 11.88 -4.90 2.36
N PRO A 92 11.73 -6.12 1.82
CA PRO A 92 10.79 -6.39 0.73
C PRO A 92 9.34 -6.37 1.21
N ALA A 93 8.39 -6.08 0.32
CA ALA A 93 6.97 -6.21 0.65
C ALA A 93 6.63 -7.65 1.06
N HIS A 94 5.78 -7.78 2.07
CA HIS A 94 5.33 -9.06 2.58
C HIS A 94 4.05 -9.51 1.90
N TYR A 95 3.94 -10.81 1.67
CA TYR A 95 2.78 -11.42 1.01
C TYR A 95 2.30 -12.61 1.81
N CYS A 96 1.00 -12.88 1.74
CA CYS A 96 0.40 -14.03 2.40
C CYS A 96 0.90 -15.33 1.74
N THR A 97 1.51 -16.21 2.52
CA THR A 97 2.04 -17.49 2.05
C THR A 97 0.95 -18.43 1.51
N ILE A 98 -0.28 -18.29 2.02
CA ILE A 98 -1.43 -19.11 1.60
C ILE A 98 -2.04 -18.58 0.30
N CYS A 99 -2.25 -17.27 0.18
CA CYS A 99 -2.88 -16.69 -1.02
C CYS A 99 -1.98 -16.74 -2.26
N GLU A 100 -0.66 -16.67 -2.09
CA GLU A 100 0.28 -16.66 -3.22
C GLU A 100 1.00 -18.00 -3.42
N LEU A 101 0.57 -19.07 -2.74
CA LEU A 101 1.14 -20.42 -2.82
C LEU A 101 2.68 -20.45 -2.71
N LEU A 102 3.25 -19.55 -1.91
CA LEU A 102 4.71 -19.42 -1.78
C LEU A 102 5.24 -20.59 -0.95
N THR A 103 6.21 -21.32 -1.50
CA THR A 103 6.87 -22.44 -0.82
C THR A 103 7.46 -21.99 0.52
N LYS A 104 7.35 -22.85 1.53
CA LYS A 104 7.66 -22.61 2.95
C LYS A 104 8.92 -21.76 3.14
N LYS A 105 8.74 -20.53 3.62
CA LYS A 105 9.82 -19.66 4.10
C LYS A 105 9.92 -19.70 5.62
N GLN A 106 11.10 -19.39 6.16
CA GLN A 106 11.37 -19.29 7.61
C GLN A 106 10.46 -18.29 8.33
N HIS A 107 10.02 -17.22 7.65
CA HIS A 107 9.08 -16.24 8.18
C HIS A 107 7.76 -16.33 7.43
N VAL A 108 6.77 -16.95 8.06
CA VAL A 108 5.45 -17.17 7.48
C VAL A 108 4.56 -15.97 7.79
N VAL A 109 4.26 -15.17 6.76
CA VAL A 109 3.32 -14.05 6.86
C VAL A 109 1.97 -14.47 6.31
N HIS A 110 0.90 -14.10 7.00
CA HIS A 110 -0.47 -14.38 6.61
C HIS A 110 -1.26 -13.08 6.49
N CYS A 111 -2.17 -13.00 5.52
CA CYS A 111 -3.23 -11.99 5.56
C CYS A 111 -4.21 -12.32 6.70
N GLN A 112 -5.01 -11.34 7.12
CA GLN A 112 -5.98 -11.52 8.19
C GLN A 112 -6.94 -12.69 7.91
N ASP A 113 -7.47 -12.79 6.69
CA ASP A 113 -8.44 -13.83 6.32
C ASP A 113 -7.85 -15.23 6.48
N CYS A 114 -6.61 -15.43 6.01
CA CYS A 114 -5.94 -16.72 6.11
C CYS A 114 -5.51 -17.03 7.55
N ALA A 115 -5.11 -16.02 8.32
CA ALA A 115 -4.81 -16.20 9.75
C ALA A 115 -6.07 -16.63 10.52
N ARG A 116 -7.23 -15.99 10.26
CA ARG A 116 -8.51 -16.35 10.89
C ARG A 116 -9.01 -17.74 10.51
N LYS A 117 -8.75 -18.19 9.28
CA LYS A 117 -9.03 -19.58 8.86
C LYS A 117 -8.21 -20.60 9.65
N GLY A 118 -6.97 -20.26 10.02
CA GLY A 118 -6.11 -21.12 10.83
C GLY A 118 -6.38 -21.03 12.35
N SER A 119 -6.82 -19.88 12.84
CA SER A 119 -7.20 -19.64 14.23
C SER A 119 -8.17 -18.46 14.30
N ALA A 120 -9.44 -18.72 14.66
CA ALA A 120 -10.48 -17.68 14.73
C ALA A 120 -10.14 -16.56 15.73
N THR A 121 -9.50 -16.92 16.85
CA THR A 121 -9.03 -16.03 17.93
C THR A 121 -7.66 -15.42 17.67
N LEU A 122 -6.94 -15.90 16.64
CA LEU A 122 -5.58 -15.48 16.29
C LEU A 122 -4.53 -15.78 17.39
N ASP A 123 -4.78 -16.71 18.30
CA ASP A 123 -3.89 -16.99 19.44
C ASP A 123 -2.48 -17.38 19.01
N ASN A 124 -2.37 -18.16 17.94
CA ASN A 124 -1.09 -18.64 17.39
C ASN A 124 -0.38 -17.63 16.47
N PHE A 125 -0.89 -16.39 16.39
CA PHE A 125 -0.35 -15.35 15.51
C PHE A 125 0.20 -14.18 16.31
N VAL A 126 1.16 -13.46 15.73
CA VAL A 126 1.58 -12.13 16.20
C VAL A 126 1.16 -11.11 15.14
N ALA A 127 0.44 -10.08 15.55
CA ALA A 127 0.06 -8.99 14.66
C ALA A 127 1.13 -7.90 14.69
N LEU A 128 1.74 -7.61 13.54
CA LEU A 128 2.78 -6.58 13.41
C LEU A 128 2.20 -5.32 12.76
N GLU A 129 2.37 -4.17 13.41
CA GLU A 129 2.08 -2.85 12.86
C GLU A 129 3.37 -2.28 12.24
N GLN A 130 3.42 -2.12 10.93
CA GLN A 130 4.63 -1.63 10.23
C GLN A 130 4.69 -0.11 10.08
N HIS A 131 3.53 0.52 10.08
CA HIS A 131 3.34 1.96 9.98
C HIS A 131 2.24 2.35 10.96
N ARG A 132 2.45 3.41 11.71
CA ARG A 132 1.41 3.95 12.58
C ARG A 132 0.28 4.53 11.73
N MET A 133 -0.94 4.49 12.25
CA MET A 133 -2.10 5.02 11.54
C MET A 133 -1.95 6.52 11.27
N GLU A 134 -1.38 7.25 12.23
CA GLU A 134 -1.16 8.68 12.16
C GLU A 134 -0.21 9.05 11.01
N ASP A 135 0.86 8.26 10.82
CA ASP A 135 1.81 8.45 9.72
C ASP A 135 1.14 8.25 8.35
N LEU A 136 0.25 7.25 8.24
CA LEU A 136 -0.49 6.97 7.01
C LEU A 136 -1.50 8.08 6.70
N MET A 137 -2.22 8.56 7.72
CA MET A 137 -3.14 9.70 7.58
C MET A 137 -2.40 10.94 7.13
N GLN A 138 -1.25 11.25 7.74
CA GLN A 138 -0.43 12.40 7.37
C GLN A 138 0.03 12.34 5.91
N VAL A 139 0.54 11.19 5.46
CA VAL A 139 0.95 11.00 4.05
C VAL A 139 -0.24 11.13 3.10
N TYR A 140 -1.39 10.57 3.49
CA TYR A 140 -2.61 10.73 2.71
C TYR A 140 -3.00 12.20 2.58
N ASP A 141 -3.07 12.95 3.66
CA ASP A 141 -3.50 14.35 3.66
C ASP A 141 -2.53 15.25 2.89
N GLN A 142 -1.22 15.02 3.02
CA GLN A 142 -0.18 15.78 2.32
C GLN A 142 -0.09 15.47 0.82
N PHE A 143 -0.59 14.30 0.38
CA PHE A 143 -0.59 13.96 -1.04
C PHE A 143 -1.65 14.78 -1.79
N THR A 144 -1.21 15.86 -2.42
CA THR A 144 -2.04 16.81 -3.18
C THR A 144 -1.56 16.96 -4.63
N LEU A 145 -2.47 17.38 -5.50
CA LEU A 145 -2.15 17.67 -6.90
C LEU A 145 -1.24 18.90 -6.95
N THR A 146 -0.11 18.77 -7.66
CA THR A 146 0.76 19.92 -7.92
C THR A 146 0.28 20.62 -9.18
N GLU A 147 0.00 21.92 -9.10
CA GLU A 147 -0.29 22.72 -10.28
C GLU A 147 0.93 22.69 -11.22
N GLY A 148 0.73 22.24 -12.46
CA GLY A 148 1.75 22.35 -13.49
C GLY A 148 2.07 23.82 -13.66
N GLY A 149 3.32 24.22 -13.37
CA GLY A 149 3.73 25.62 -13.45
C GLY A 149 3.28 26.22 -14.79
N ARG A 150 2.42 27.25 -14.72
CA ARG A 150 2.24 28.16 -15.85
C ARG A 150 3.61 28.75 -16.15
N GLU A 151 4.23 28.32 -17.25
CA GLU A 151 5.28 29.13 -17.86
C GLU A 151 4.67 30.50 -18.13
N GLY A 152 5.21 31.52 -17.47
CA GLY A 152 4.78 32.89 -17.63
C GLY A 152 4.99 33.33 -19.08
N GLY A 153 3.92 33.34 -19.85
CA GLY A 153 3.84 34.12 -21.08
C GLY A 153 3.84 35.60 -20.72
N ARG A 154 5.02 36.22 -20.71
CA ARG A 154 5.14 37.66 -20.99
C ARG A 154 5.24 37.80 -22.50
N GLY A 155 4.16 38.25 -23.11
CA GLY A 155 4.12 38.90 -24.41
C GLY A 155 3.30 40.17 -24.23
#